data_AF-A0A7X9FJ33-F1
#
_entry.id   AF-A0A7X9FJ33-F1
#
_cell.length_a   1.000
_cell.length_b   1.000
_cell.length_c   1.000
_cell.angle_alpha   90.00
_cell.angle_beta   90.00
_cell.angle_gamma   90.00
#
_symmetry.space_group_name_H-M   'P 1'
#
loop_
_entity.id
_entity.type
_entity.pdbx_description
1 polymer ?
#
loop_
_entity_poly.entity_id
_entity_poly.type
_entity_poly.pdbx_seq_one_letter_code
_entity_poly.pdbx_strand_id
1 'polypeptide(L)'
;MAHQHMAKQAKAARKTIIEQCDAGLLKICTPVFAGDEFVGIVGGCGRLPAGEEVDTFTIEKATGLPHDEVMSLAAQVPAITMREAEDMARFLEDFVKKAVASVRTTSA
;
A
#
# COMPACT_ATOMS: atom_id res chain seq x y z
N MET A 1 -9.26 -6.74 5.06
CA MET A 1 -8.22 -7.31 5.96
C MET A 1 -6.79 -7.20 5.40
N ALA A 2 -6.62 -6.97 4.09
CA ALA A 2 -5.32 -6.87 3.41
C ALA A 2 -4.25 -6.02 4.13
N HIS A 3 -4.58 -4.83 4.65
CA HIS A 3 -3.56 -3.99 5.31
C HIS A 3 -2.91 -4.65 6.51
N GLN A 4 -3.68 -5.29 7.40
CA GLN A 4 -3.14 -5.95 8.58
C GLN A 4 -2.26 -7.14 8.22
N HIS A 5 -2.62 -7.86 7.16
CA HIS A 5 -1.82 -8.97 6.66
C HIS A 5 -0.47 -8.50 6.09
N MET A 6 -0.51 -7.55 5.15
CA MET A 6 0.71 -7.01 4.52
C MET A 6 1.59 -6.24 5.51
N ALA A 7 1.00 -5.55 6.50
CA ALA A 7 1.76 -4.90 7.57
C ALA A 7 2.55 -5.91 8.41
N LYS A 8 1.97 -7.09 8.71
CA LYS A 8 2.67 -8.18 9.41
C LYS A 8 3.81 -8.73 8.55
N GLN A 9 3.58 -8.94 7.25
CA GLN A 9 4.63 -9.37 6.32
C GLN A 9 5.79 -8.34 6.27
N ALA A 10 5.47 -7.06 6.08
CA ALA A 10 6.45 -5.98 6.01
C ALA A 10 7.27 -5.87 7.31
N LYS A 11 6.61 -5.97 8.46
CA LYS A 11 7.27 -6.01 9.78
C LYS A 11 8.22 -7.20 9.89
N ALA A 12 7.76 -8.40 9.53
CA ALA A 12 8.57 -9.61 9.64
C ALA A 12 9.78 -9.60 8.69
N ALA A 13 9.60 -9.13 7.45
CA ALA A 13 10.65 -9.04 6.45
C ALA A 13 11.60 -7.85 6.67
N ARG A 14 11.18 -6.85 7.47
CA ARG A 14 11.82 -5.52 7.58
C ARG A 14 12.07 -4.87 6.22
N LYS A 15 11.14 -5.09 5.28
CA LYS A 15 11.23 -4.64 3.88
C LYS A 15 9.86 -4.18 3.40
N THR A 16 9.86 -3.32 2.39
CA THR A 16 8.64 -2.90 1.71
C THR A 16 7.98 -4.09 1.03
N ILE A 17 6.66 -4.21 1.20
CA ILE A 17 5.83 -5.21 0.51
C ILE A 17 4.97 -4.50 -0.52
N ILE A 18 4.95 -5.03 -1.74
CA ILE A 18 4.11 -4.60 -2.86
C ILE A 18 3.25 -5.79 -3.25
N GLU A 19 1.93 -5.68 -3.08
CA GLU A 19 1.00 -6.78 -3.34
C GLU A 19 -0.39 -6.22 -3.70
N GLN A 20 -1.24 -7.04 -4.30
CA GLN A 20 -2.63 -6.69 -4.57
C GLN A 20 -3.52 -7.03 -3.35
N CYS A 21 -4.58 -6.26 -3.13
CA CYS A 21 -5.61 -6.60 -2.18
C CYS A 21 -6.76 -7.38 -2.84
N ASP A 22 -7.70 -7.86 -2.02
CA ASP A 22 -8.88 -8.61 -2.45
C ASP A 22 -9.78 -7.85 -3.46
N ALA A 23 -9.60 -6.53 -3.60
CA ALA A 23 -10.32 -5.71 -4.59
C ALA A 23 -9.56 -5.55 -5.93
N GLY A 24 -8.44 -6.26 -6.12
CA GLY A 24 -7.57 -6.13 -7.30
C GLY A 24 -6.69 -4.87 -7.31
N LEU A 25 -6.66 -4.11 -6.21
CA LEU A 25 -5.89 -2.86 -6.12
C LEU A 25 -4.51 -3.10 -5.54
N LEU A 26 -3.49 -2.52 -6.16
CA LEU A 26 -2.12 -2.55 -5.65
C LEU A 26 -2.02 -1.79 -4.31
N LYS A 27 -1.24 -2.35 -3.40
CA LYS A 27 -0.89 -1.78 -2.10
C LYS A 27 0.61 -1.86 -1.88
N ILE A 28 1.17 -0.77 -1.34
CA ILE A 28 2.57 -0.68 -0.94
C ILE A 28 2.62 -0.46 0.58
N CYS A 29 3.38 -1.29 1.28
CA CYS A 29 3.54 -1.25 2.74
C CYS A 29 5.03 -1.15 3.09
N THR A 30 5.53 0.05 3.36
CA THR A 30 6.90 0.32 3.80
C THR A 30 6.94 0.33 5.33
N PRO A 31 7.68 -0.57 5.99
CA PRO A 31 7.71 -0.61 7.45
C PRO A 31 8.61 0.48 8.03
N VAL A 32 8.14 1.12 9.10
CA VAL A 32 8.88 2.15 9.85
C VAL A 32 9.45 1.52 11.10
N PHE A 33 10.77 1.63 11.26
CA PHE A 33 11.50 1.17 12.43
C PHE A 33 12.31 2.30 13.06
N ALA A 34 12.15 2.51 14.36
CA ALA A 34 13.01 3.37 15.17
C ALA A 34 14.03 2.51 15.92
N GLY A 35 15.12 2.14 15.24
CA GLY A 35 16.02 1.10 15.75
C GLY A 35 15.42 -0.29 15.52
N ASP A 36 15.22 -1.05 16.59
CA ASP A 36 14.56 -2.36 16.53
C ASP A 36 13.05 -2.29 16.76
N GLU A 37 12.55 -1.16 17.26
CA GLU A 37 11.13 -0.95 17.50
C GLU A 37 10.38 -0.72 16.19
N PHE A 38 9.33 -1.51 15.96
CA PHE A 38 8.40 -1.33 14.86
C PHE A 38 7.35 -0.27 15.23
N VAL A 39 7.38 0.87 14.53
CA VAL A 39 6.49 2.01 14.79
C VAL A 39 5.19 1.90 13.97
N GLY A 40 5.27 1.38 12.74
CA GLY A 40 4.09 1.26 11.88
C GLY A 40 4.44 1.08 10.40
N ILE A 41 3.48 1.38 9.53
CA ILE A 41 3.62 1.31 8.07
C ILE A 41 3.38 2.70 7.46
N VAL A 42 4.19 3.07 6.47
CA VAL A 42 3.94 4.17 5.54
C VAL A 42 3.74 3.57 4.15
N GLY A 43 2.75 4.07 3.42
CA GLY A 43 2.43 3.57 2.08
C GLY A 43 1.03 3.96 1.62
N GLY A 44 0.47 3.19 0.70
CA GLY A 44 -0.82 3.51 0.10
C GLY A 44 -1.40 2.36 -0.71
N CYS A 45 -2.66 2.50 -1.10
CA CYS A 45 -3.36 1.62 -2.05
C CYS A 45 -4.25 2.45 -2.97
N GLY A 46 -4.80 1.82 -4.01
CA GLY A 46 -5.79 2.44 -4.89
C GLY A 46 -5.34 2.68 -6.32
N ARG A 47 -4.29 1.97 -6.77
CA ARG A 47 -3.90 1.91 -8.18
C ARG A 47 -4.15 0.51 -8.71
N LEU A 48 -4.55 0.40 -9.97
CA LEU A 48 -4.79 -0.88 -10.63
C LEU A 48 -3.50 -1.38 -11.28
N PRO A 49 -3.00 -2.59 -10.98
CA PRO A 49 -1.87 -3.12 -11.72
C PRO A 49 -2.15 -3.17 -13.23
N ALA A 50 -1.18 -2.77 -14.05
CA ALA A 50 -1.36 -2.70 -15.49
C ALA A 50 -1.76 -4.07 -16.08
N GLY A 51 -2.91 -4.10 -16.77
CA GLY A 51 -3.45 -5.31 -17.40
C GLY A 51 -4.38 -6.14 -16.50
N GLU A 52 -4.61 -5.71 -15.27
CA GLU A 52 -5.58 -6.33 -14.34
C GLU A 52 -6.90 -5.55 -14.32
N GLU A 53 -7.89 -6.10 -13.62
CA GLU A 53 -9.21 -5.48 -13.40
C GLU A 53 -9.51 -5.34 -11.90
N VAL A 54 -10.32 -4.35 -11.56
CA VAL A 54 -10.84 -4.19 -10.20
C VAL A 54 -11.87 -5.29 -9.95
N ASP A 55 -11.77 -5.99 -8.81
CA ASP A 55 -12.80 -6.93 -8.38
C ASP A 55 -14.02 -6.16 -7.86
N THR A 56 -14.97 -5.90 -8.76
CA THR A 56 -16.19 -5.16 -8.44
C THR A 56 -17.12 -5.94 -7.53
N PHE A 57 -17.14 -7.27 -7.61
CA PHE A 57 -17.98 -8.09 -6.74
C PHE A 57 -17.59 -7.95 -5.27
N THR A 58 -16.28 -8.00 -4.98
CA THR A 58 -15.78 -7.79 -3.62
C THR A 58 -16.13 -6.39 -3.10
N ILE A 59 -16.06 -5.37 -3.95
CA ILE A 59 -16.41 -3.98 -3.59
C ILE A 59 -17.93 -3.84 -3.35
N GLU A 60 -18.78 -4.39 -4.21
CA GLU A 60 -20.24 -4.40 -4.05
C GLU A 60 -20.64 -5.01 -2.71
N LYS A 61 -20.05 -6.17 -2.35
CA LYS A 61 -20.32 -6.83 -1.07
C LYS A 61 -19.86 -6.03 0.14
N ALA A 62 -18.72 -5.34 0.02
CA ALA A 62 -18.18 -4.55 1.13
C ALA A 62 -18.92 -3.22 1.35
N THR A 63 -19.44 -2.61 0.28
CA THR A 63 -19.99 -1.24 0.31
C THR A 63 -21.51 -1.18 0.20
N GLY A 64 -22.14 -2.22 -0.37
CA GLY A 64 -23.57 -2.23 -0.69
C GLY A 64 -23.96 -1.34 -1.87
N LEU A 65 -22.99 -0.81 -2.64
CA LEU A 65 -23.26 0.01 -3.81
C LEU A 65 -23.83 -0.82 -4.98
N PRO A 66 -24.67 -0.23 -5.85
CA PRO A 66 -25.15 -0.89 -7.07
C PRO A 66 -24.00 -1.25 -8.02
N HIS A 67 -24.12 -2.37 -8.72
CA HIS A 67 -23.12 -2.87 -9.67
C HIS A 67 -22.69 -1.79 -10.69
N ASP A 68 -23.65 -1.13 -11.35
CA ASP A 68 -23.37 -0.11 -12.37
C ASP A 68 -22.58 1.09 -11.81
N GLU A 69 -22.82 1.45 -10.54
CA GLU A 69 -22.08 2.51 -9.86
C GLU A 69 -20.63 2.07 -9.58
N VAL A 70 -20.44 0.84 -9.08
CA VAL A 70 -19.10 0.28 -8.84
C VAL A 70 -18.32 0.15 -10.14
N MET A 71 -18.94 -0.33 -11.21
CA MET A 71 -18.31 -0.43 -12.54
C MET A 71 -17.87 0.95 -13.06
N SER A 72 -18.73 1.97 -12.93
CA SER A 72 -18.42 3.34 -13.33
C SER A 72 -17.24 3.93 -12.55
N LEU A 73 -17.16 3.67 -11.25
CA LEU A 73 -16.04 4.11 -10.40
C LEU A 73 -14.75 3.32 -10.69
N ALA A 74 -14.86 2.00 -10.86
CA ALA A 74 -13.73 1.11 -11.16
C ALA A 74 -13.04 1.49 -12.47
N ALA A 75 -13.80 1.85 -13.50
CA ALA A 75 -13.27 2.28 -14.79
C ALA A 75 -12.41 3.57 -14.72
N GLN A 76 -12.52 4.33 -13.63
CA GLN A 76 -11.74 5.56 -13.41
C GLN A 76 -10.47 5.33 -12.60
N VAL A 77 -10.24 4.11 -12.10
CA VAL A 77 -9.05 3.80 -11.31
C VAL A 77 -7.81 3.81 -12.22
N PRO A 78 -6.84 4.70 -11.97
CA PRO A 78 -5.66 4.77 -12.83
C PRO A 78 -4.76 3.55 -12.63
N ALA A 79 -4.20 3.09 -13.75
CA ALA A 79 -3.26 1.98 -13.76
C ALA A 79 -1.88 2.37 -13.18
N ILE A 80 -1.13 1.38 -12.73
CA ILE A 80 0.26 1.47 -12.31
C ILE A 80 1.04 0.26 -12.83
N THR A 81 2.22 0.49 -13.37
CA THR A 81 3.16 -0.58 -13.73
C THR A 81 3.94 -1.04 -12.50
N MET A 82 4.46 -2.27 -12.54
CA MET A 82 5.31 -2.75 -11.44
C MET A 82 6.54 -1.87 -11.24
N ARG A 83 7.12 -1.33 -12.33
CA ARG A 83 8.25 -0.38 -12.25
C ARG A 83 7.89 0.88 -11.47
N GLU A 84 6.74 1.50 -11.76
CA GLU A 84 6.27 2.70 -11.05
C GLU A 84 5.96 2.40 -9.58
N ALA A 85 5.44 1.20 -9.28
CA ALA A 85 5.24 0.76 -7.91
C ALA A 85 6.56 0.60 -7.14
N GLU A 86 7.59 0.05 -7.78
CA GLU A 86 8.93 -0.04 -7.22
C GLU A 86 9.59 1.34 -7.04
N ASP A 87 9.39 2.27 -7.98
CA ASP A 87 9.84 3.66 -7.85
C ASP A 87 9.19 4.33 -6.63
N MET A 88 7.88 4.13 -6.45
CA MET A 88 7.16 4.61 -5.27
C MET A 88 7.67 3.96 -3.99
N ALA A 89 7.95 2.65 -3.99
CA ALA A 89 8.53 1.97 -2.85
C ALA A 89 9.90 2.56 -2.46
N ARG A 90 10.79 2.79 -3.44
CA ARG A 90 12.09 3.44 -3.21
C ARG A 90 11.91 4.83 -2.60
N PHE A 91 10.98 5.63 -3.12
CA PHE A 91 10.66 6.93 -2.57
C PHE A 91 10.21 6.85 -1.09
N LEU A 92 9.30 5.92 -0.76
CA LEU A 92 8.79 5.75 0.59
C LEU A 92 9.88 5.25 1.56
N GLU A 93 10.75 4.34 1.11
CA GLU A 93 11.89 3.89 1.90
C GLU A 93 12.84 5.04 2.24
N ASP A 94 13.16 5.89 1.26
CA ASP A 94 14.02 7.05 1.49
C ASP A 94 13.34 8.12 2.34
N PHE A 95 12.03 8.30 2.18
CA PHE A 95 11.22 9.15 3.07
C PHE A 95 11.29 8.66 4.52
N VAL A 96 11.07 7.37 4.75
CA VAL A 96 11.12 6.76 6.09
C VAL A 96 12.52 6.88 6.70
N LYS A 97 13.58 6.60 5.93
CA LYS A 97 14.98 6.76 6.40
C LYS A 97 15.24 8.19 6.89
N LYS A 98 14.81 9.20 6.12
CA LYS A 98 14.96 10.62 6.48
C LYS A 98 14.13 10.99 7.70
N ALA A 99 12.88 10.57 7.75
CA ALA A 99 11.98 10.85 8.87
C ALA A 99 12.52 10.28 10.18
N VAL A 100 12.92 9.00 10.20
CA VAL A 100 13.47 8.36 11.41
C VAL A 100 14.80 8.98 11.85
N ALA A 101 15.66 9.38 10.91
CA ALA A 101 16.92 10.05 11.25
C ALA A 101 16.70 11.38 11.99
N SER A 102 15.68 12.15 11.62
CA SER A 102 15.36 13.43 12.25
C SER A 102 14.83 13.34 13.69
N VAL A 103 14.30 12.18 14.09
CA VAL A 103 13.79 11.95 15.46
C VAL A 103 14.91 11.60 16.44
N ARG A 104 16.03 11.05 15.94
CA ARG A 104 17.19 10.65 16.77
C ARG A 104 18.05 11.82 17.26
N THR A 105 17.84 13.02 16.74
CA THR A 105 18.60 14.23 17.12
C THR A 105 18.02 14.99 18.31
N THR A 106 16.90 14.56 18.89
CA THR A 106 16.17 15.32 19.93
C THR A 106 16.24 14.69 21.32
N SER A 107 17.12 13.71 21.53
CA SER A 107 17.42 13.18 22.87
C SER A 107 18.88 13.47 23.22
N ALA A 108 19.09 14.65 23.81
CA ALA A 108 20.27 15.02 24.59
C ALA A 108 19.79 15.65 25.90
#